data_AF-A0A3M1S7J4-F1
#
_entry.id   AF-A0A3M1S7J4-F1
#
_cell.length_a   1.000
_cell.length_b   1.000
_cell.length_c   1.000
_cell.angle_alpha   90.00
_cell.angle_beta   90.00
_cell.angle_gamma   90.00
#
_symmetry.space_group_name_H-M   'P 1'
#
loop_
_entity.id
_entity.type
_entity.pdbx_description
1 polymer ?
#
loop_
_entity_poly.entity_id
_entity_poly.type
_entity_poly.pdbx_seq_one_letter_code
_entity_poly.pdbx_strand_id
1 'polypeptide(L)'
;SRIKLSVLANGNVGFGVNEPVYPIEHSSGAHLTAGGVWVNASSREYKEGIEPLTEQEAMEALEGLEPVRYRYKSDPTEEYVGFIAEDVPELVATKDRKALSPMDIVAVVTKVTKRLKAEGERLKEENKELKQRISKIEAENRALRSEINEKMASIERHLKLINTVTAR
;
A
#
# COMPACT_ATOMS: atom_id res chain seq x y z
N SER A 1 19.41 9.91 42.99
CA SER A 1 18.52 8.74 42.91
C SER A 1 17.63 8.93 41.69
N ARG A 2 17.70 8.08 40.65
CA ARG A 2 16.72 8.13 39.56
C ARG A 2 15.48 7.40 40.06
N ILE A 3 14.39 8.14 40.28
CA ILE A 3 13.11 7.55 40.68
C ILE A 3 12.70 6.58 39.56
N LYS A 4 12.43 5.32 39.92
CA LYS A 4 12.03 4.28 38.97
C LYS A 4 10.52 4.24 38.77
N LEU A 5 9.75 4.63 39.78
CA LEU A 5 8.29 4.68 39.79
C LEU A 5 7.83 5.87 40.63
N SER A 6 6.94 6.70 40.09
CA SER A 6 6.23 7.75 40.79
C SER A 6 4.73 7.45 40.75
N VAL A 7 4.05 7.77 41.84
CA VAL A 7 2.58 7.74 41.93
C VAL A 7 2.17 9.04 42.59
N LEU A 8 1.48 9.90 41.83
CA LEU A 8 1.02 11.19 42.30
C LEU A 8 -0.34 11.07 43.01
N ALA A 9 -0.67 12.04 43.86
CA ALA A 9 -1.94 12.06 44.60
C ALA A 9 -3.18 12.13 43.69
N ASN A 10 -3.02 12.61 42.44
CA ASN A 10 -4.07 12.62 41.43
C ASN A 10 -4.25 11.26 40.71
N GLY A 11 -3.47 10.24 41.07
CA GLY A 11 -3.52 8.90 40.48
C GLY A 11 -2.61 8.70 39.27
N ASN A 12 -1.89 9.73 38.80
CA ASN A 12 -0.94 9.57 37.70
C ASN A 12 0.25 8.69 38.12
N VAL A 13 0.64 7.78 37.23
CA VAL A 13 1.75 6.85 37.45
C VAL A 13 2.86 7.09 36.43
N GLY A 14 4.06 7.39 36.92
CA GLY A 14 5.24 7.62 36.10
C GLY A 14 6.26 6.50 36.25
N PHE A 15 6.69 5.91 35.14
CA PHE A 15 7.81 4.96 35.10
C PHE A 15 9.07 5.69 34.65
N GLY A 16 9.96 5.99 35.59
CA GLY A 16 11.14 6.83 35.32
C GLY A 16 10.84 8.32 35.09
N VAL A 17 9.62 8.77 35.40
CA VAL A 17 9.14 10.15 35.28
C VAL A 17 8.70 10.64 36.66
N ASN A 18 9.21 11.78 37.13
CA ASN A 18 8.93 12.25 38.50
C ASN A 18 7.56 12.92 38.62
N GLU A 19 7.18 13.69 37.61
CA GLU A 19 5.96 14.49 37.58
C GLU A 19 5.14 14.12 36.35
N PRO A 20 4.57 12.89 36.31
CA PRO A 20 3.80 12.43 35.16
C PRO A 20 2.57 13.32 34.95
N VAL A 21 2.42 13.83 33.74
CA VAL A 21 1.29 14.67 33.34
C VAL A 21 0.15 13.86 32.71
N TYR A 22 0.44 12.61 32.34
CA TYR A 22 -0.52 11.63 31.86
C TYR A 22 -0.89 10.61 32.94
N PRO A 23 -2.10 10.00 32.88
CA PRO A 23 -2.49 8.91 33.78
C PRO A 23 -1.43 7.80 33.90
N ILE A 24 -0.81 7.41 32.79
CA ILE A 24 0.37 6.54 32.75
C ILE A 24 1.40 7.18 31.83
N GLU A 25 2.63 7.35 32.29
CA GLU A 25 3.74 7.94 31.51
C GLU A 25 5.05 7.17 31.73
N HIS A 26 5.74 6.80 30.65
CA HIS A 26 7.03 6.13 30.71
C HIS A 26 8.15 7.08 30.26
N SER A 27 9.35 6.94 30.82
CA SER A 27 10.51 7.80 30.53
C SER A 27 11.01 7.74 29.07
N SER A 28 10.48 6.81 28.26
CA SER A 28 10.69 6.79 26.81
C SER A 28 9.85 7.82 26.05
N GLY A 29 8.89 8.47 26.72
CA GLY A 29 7.90 9.39 26.14
C GLY A 29 6.56 8.75 25.78
N ALA A 30 6.41 7.43 25.93
CA ALA A 30 5.16 6.73 25.68
C ALA A 30 4.19 6.94 26.86
N HIS A 31 2.91 7.15 26.57
CA HIS A 31 1.93 7.50 27.60
C HIS A 31 0.50 7.07 27.25
N LEU A 32 -0.35 6.94 28.27
CA LEU A 32 -1.78 6.75 28.14
C LEU A 32 -2.48 8.10 28.31
N THR A 33 -3.23 8.56 27.31
CA THR A 33 -4.02 9.79 27.44
C THR A 33 -5.15 9.64 28.46
N ALA A 34 -5.69 10.76 28.95
CA ALA A 34 -6.88 10.76 29.82
C ALA A 34 -8.12 10.09 29.16
N GLY A 35 -8.17 10.05 27.83
CA GLY A 35 -9.23 9.35 27.07
C GLY A 35 -8.99 7.85 26.86
N GLY A 36 -7.91 7.27 27.42
CA GLY A 36 -7.60 5.84 27.31
C GLY A 36 -6.85 5.42 26.05
N VAL A 37 -6.34 6.37 25.26
CA VAL A 37 -5.53 6.07 24.06
C VAL A 37 -4.06 5.96 24.42
N TRP A 38 -3.41 4.85 24.06
CA TRP A 38 -1.96 4.71 24.15
C TRP A 38 -1.26 5.49 23.03
N VAL A 39 -0.26 6.29 23.39
CA VAL A 39 0.54 7.11 22.48
C VAL A 39 1.98 6.63 22.51
N ASN A 40 2.45 6.14 21.37
CA ASN A 40 3.82 5.68 21.21
C ASN A 40 4.79 6.88 21.11
N ALA A 41 5.91 6.81 21.82
CA ALA A 41 7.00 7.75 21.62
C ALA A 41 7.60 7.58 20.20
N SER A 42 7.57 8.63 19.39
CA SER A 42 8.11 8.58 18.03
C SER A 42 8.69 9.92 17.59
N SER A 43 9.75 10.37 18.27
CA SER A 43 10.57 11.52 17.90
C SER A 43 11.90 11.08 17.29
N ARG A 44 12.52 11.92 16.45
CA ARG A 44 13.92 11.75 16.02
C ARG A 44 14.89 11.81 17.20
N GLU A 45 14.52 12.47 18.29
CA GLU A 45 15.31 12.51 19.53
C GLU A 45 15.45 11.12 20.18
N TYR A 46 14.51 10.21 19.90
CA TYR A 46 14.47 8.86 20.47
C TYR A 46 14.93 7.79 19.47
N LYS A 47 15.30 8.17 18.24
CA LYS A 47 15.55 7.25 17.13
C LYS A 47 16.87 7.58 16.46
N GLU A 48 17.68 6.57 16.25
CA GLU A 48 18.92 6.61 15.47
C GLU A 48 18.83 5.65 14.27
N GLY A 49 19.76 5.75 13.32
CA GLY A 49 19.78 4.86 12.14
C GLY A 49 18.52 4.95 11.27
N ILE A 50 17.96 6.15 11.10
CA ILE A 50 16.69 6.33 10.38
C ILE A 50 16.93 6.23 8.86
N GLU A 51 16.55 5.09 8.28
CA GLU A 51 16.58 4.84 6.84
C GLU A 51 15.17 4.58 6.28
N PRO A 52 14.92 4.86 4.98
CA PRO A 52 13.65 4.52 4.35
C PRO A 52 13.47 3.00 4.24
N LEU A 53 12.32 2.48 4.68
CA LEU A 53 11.90 1.11 4.34
C LEU A 53 11.79 0.98 2.81
N THR A 54 12.50 0.01 2.22
CA THR A 54 12.49 -0.20 0.77
C THR A 54 11.18 -0.84 0.33
N GLU A 55 10.89 -0.79 -0.98
CA GLU A 55 9.70 -1.47 -1.52
C GLU A 55 9.85 -2.98 -1.50
N GLN A 56 11.06 -3.49 -1.67
CA GLN A 56 11.33 -4.92 -1.67
C GLN A 56 11.12 -5.51 -0.27
N GLU A 57 11.74 -4.93 0.76
CA GLU A 57 11.55 -5.36 2.15
C GLU A 57 10.08 -5.32 2.57
N ALA A 58 9.36 -4.27 2.19
CA ALA A 58 7.94 -4.14 2.52
C ALA A 58 7.06 -5.19 1.82
N MET A 59 7.35 -5.53 0.55
CA MET A 59 6.61 -6.56 -0.16
C MET A 59 6.91 -7.95 0.39
N GLU A 60 8.19 -8.28 0.59
CA GLU A 60 8.60 -9.57 1.17
C GLU A 60 7.99 -9.74 2.58
N ALA A 61 7.96 -8.67 3.37
CA ALA A 61 7.31 -8.70 4.68
C ALA A 61 5.79 -8.88 4.58
N LEU A 62 5.13 -8.21 3.63
CA LEU A 62 3.69 -8.36 3.43
C LEU A 62 3.31 -9.76 2.93
N GLU A 63 4.11 -10.35 2.04
CA GLU A 63 3.91 -11.71 1.54
C GLU A 63 4.01 -12.77 2.64
N GLY A 64 4.83 -12.53 3.67
CA GLY A 64 4.91 -13.40 4.84
C GLY A 64 3.90 -13.10 5.95
N LEU A 65 3.07 -12.05 5.82
CA LEU A 65 2.06 -11.69 6.82
C LEU A 65 0.79 -12.50 6.60
N GLU A 66 0.75 -13.71 7.18
CA GLU A 66 -0.42 -14.60 7.10
C GLU A 66 -1.35 -14.42 8.32
N PRO A 67 -2.57 -13.86 8.15
CA PRO A 67 -3.49 -13.65 9.24
C PRO A 67 -4.12 -14.97 9.71
N VAL A 68 -4.24 -15.13 11.01
CA VAL A 68 -4.86 -16.30 11.65
C VAL A 68 -6.00 -15.89 12.59
N ARG A 69 -6.85 -16.86 12.92
CA ARG A 69 -7.82 -16.78 14.02
C ARG A 69 -7.26 -17.52 15.23
N TYR A 70 -7.36 -16.94 16.42
CA TYR A 70 -6.87 -17.57 17.64
C TYR A 70 -7.69 -17.16 18.85
N ARG A 71 -7.48 -17.89 19.96
CA ARG A 71 -7.97 -17.52 21.29
C ARG A 71 -6.80 -17.53 22.27
N TYR A 72 -6.83 -16.63 23.24
CA TYR A 72 -5.83 -16.66 24.30
C TYR A 72 -6.08 -17.87 25.20
N LYS A 73 -5.01 -18.53 25.66
CA LYS A 73 -5.14 -19.64 26.62
C LYS A 73 -5.78 -19.18 27.95
N SER A 74 -5.56 -17.92 28.34
CA SER A 74 -6.14 -17.30 29.54
C SER A 74 -7.60 -16.90 29.38
N ASP A 75 -8.08 -16.75 28.15
CA ASP A 75 -9.47 -16.45 27.83
C ASP A 75 -9.87 -17.21 26.56
N PRO A 76 -10.29 -18.49 26.70
CA PRO A 76 -10.64 -19.34 25.58
C PRO A 76 -12.04 -19.03 25.01
N THR A 77 -12.75 -18.04 25.56
CA THR A 77 -14.13 -17.70 25.18
C THR A 77 -14.18 -16.66 24.07
N GLU A 78 -13.26 -15.69 24.10
CA GLU A 78 -13.17 -14.65 23.09
C GLU A 78 -12.25 -15.08 21.94
N GLU A 79 -12.66 -14.75 20.70
CA GLU A 79 -11.91 -15.09 19.49
C GLU A 79 -11.38 -13.85 18.79
N TYR A 80 -10.12 -13.93 18.38
CA TYR A 80 -9.38 -12.81 17.83
C TYR A 80 -8.84 -13.15 16.44
N VAL A 81 -8.53 -12.10 15.68
CA VAL A 81 -7.75 -12.17 14.44
C VAL A 81 -6.42 -11.47 14.66
N GLY A 82 -5.37 -11.98 14.04
CA GLY A 82 -4.04 -11.38 14.13
C GLY A 82 -2.99 -12.26 13.50
N PHE A 83 -1.79 -12.25 14.06
CA PHE A 83 -0.64 -12.98 13.55
C PHE A 83 0.08 -13.70 14.69
N ILE A 84 0.86 -14.72 14.35
CA ILE A 84 1.76 -15.41 15.28
C ILE A 84 3.17 -14.86 15.06
N ALA A 85 3.80 -14.36 16.11
CA ALA A 85 5.11 -13.70 16.01
C ALA A 85 6.22 -14.63 15.47
N GLU A 86 6.10 -15.94 15.75
CA GLU A 86 7.00 -16.97 15.26
C GLU A 86 6.83 -17.30 13.78
N ASP A 87 5.70 -16.94 13.17
CA ASP A 87 5.36 -17.32 11.80
C ASP A 87 5.52 -16.17 10.79
N VAL A 88 5.68 -14.93 11.28
CA VAL A 88 5.81 -13.73 10.43
C VAL A 88 7.28 -13.32 10.18
N PRO A 89 7.56 -12.50 9.16
CA PRO A 89 8.90 -11.99 8.88
C PRO A 89 9.53 -11.24 10.06
N GLU A 90 10.86 -11.30 10.17
CA GLU A 90 11.63 -10.65 11.25
C GLU A 90 11.34 -9.15 11.36
N LEU A 91 11.09 -8.49 10.22
CA LEU A 91 10.81 -7.05 10.15
C LEU A 91 9.64 -6.59 11.03
N VAL A 92 8.68 -7.48 11.32
CA VAL A 92 7.44 -7.15 12.05
C VAL A 92 7.30 -7.92 13.37
N ALA A 93 8.31 -8.73 13.73
CA ALA A 93 8.35 -9.50 14.97
C ALA A 93 9.34 -8.90 15.96
N THR A 94 9.07 -9.05 17.26
CA THR A 94 10.09 -8.76 18.27
C THR A 94 11.27 -9.72 18.13
N LYS A 95 12.43 -9.34 18.69
CA LYS A 95 13.67 -10.13 18.63
C LYS A 95 13.52 -11.57 19.14
N ASP A 96 12.70 -11.78 20.16
CA ASP A 96 12.42 -13.11 20.70
C ASP A 96 11.32 -13.88 19.95
N ARG A 97 10.69 -13.22 18.96
CA ARG A 97 9.57 -13.71 18.17
C ARG A 97 8.38 -14.14 19.03
N LYS A 98 8.13 -13.46 20.16
CA LYS A 98 6.98 -13.72 21.06
C LYS A 98 5.96 -12.60 21.11
N ALA A 99 6.26 -11.45 20.50
CA ALA A 99 5.36 -10.33 20.43
C ALA A 99 5.45 -9.64 19.06
N LEU A 100 4.44 -8.82 18.80
CA LEU A 100 4.31 -8.02 17.59
C LEU A 100 4.08 -6.57 17.98
N SER A 101 4.65 -5.67 17.20
CA SER A 101 4.29 -4.25 17.21
C SER A 101 3.28 -4.01 16.08
N PRO A 102 2.03 -3.62 16.38
CA PRO A 102 1.09 -3.23 15.35
C PRO A 102 1.60 -2.09 14.47
N MET A 103 2.47 -1.22 15.01
CA MET A 103 3.06 -0.11 14.25
C MET A 103 4.01 -0.59 13.15
N ASP A 104 4.72 -1.71 13.35
CA ASP A 104 5.67 -2.23 12.37
C ASP A 104 4.89 -2.78 11.15
N ILE A 105 3.79 -3.49 11.42
CA ILE A 105 2.85 -3.96 10.40
C ILE A 105 2.23 -2.77 9.64
N VAL A 106 1.76 -1.74 10.36
CA VAL A 106 1.20 -0.52 9.74
C VAL A 106 2.23 0.18 8.86
N ALA A 107 3.50 0.23 9.26
CA ALA A 107 4.57 0.83 8.44
C ALA A 107 4.78 0.05 7.13
N VAL A 108 4.83 -1.29 7.20
CA VAL A 108 4.92 -2.18 6.03
C VAL A 108 3.73 -1.97 5.09
N VAL A 109 2.51 -2.08 5.61
CA VAL A 109 1.27 -1.91 4.82
C VAL A 109 1.20 -0.51 4.21
N THR A 110 1.65 0.53 4.93
CA THR A 110 1.70 1.90 4.40
C THR A 110 2.65 2.02 3.21
N LYS A 111 3.84 1.40 3.28
CA LYS A 111 4.81 1.41 2.18
C LYS A 111 4.25 0.68 0.95
N VAL A 112 3.67 -0.50 1.13
CA VAL A 112 3.05 -1.26 0.03
C VAL A 112 1.86 -0.50 -0.56
N THR A 113 0.99 0.09 0.27
CA THR A 113 -0.17 0.86 -0.21
C THR A 113 0.25 2.06 -1.06
N LYS A 114 1.34 2.76 -0.68
CA LYS A 114 1.91 3.84 -1.49
C LYS A 114 2.40 3.35 -2.85
N ARG A 115 3.08 2.20 -2.90
CA ARG A 115 3.53 1.55 -4.15
C ARG A 115 2.32 1.19 -5.03
N LEU A 116 1.31 0.53 -4.46
CA LEU A 116 0.10 0.14 -5.20
C LEU A 116 -0.64 1.35 -5.77
N LYS A 117 -0.71 2.45 -5.03
CA LYS A 117 -1.28 3.71 -5.52
C LYS A 117 -0.50 4.25 -6.72
N ALA A 118 0.84 4.28 -6.65
CA ALA A 118 1.68 4.76 -7.73
C ALA A 118 1.53 3.90 -9.00
N GLU A 119 1.49 2.58 -8.82
CA GLU A 119 1.28 1.63 -9.91
C GLU A 119 -0.11 1.79 -10.55
N GLY A 120 -1.15 2.01 -9.74
CA GLY A 120 -2.50 2.27 -10.24
C GLY A 120 -2.60 3.53 -11.11
N GLU A 121 -1.93 4.62 -10.72
CA GLU A 121 -1.88 5.84 -11.55
C GLU A 121 -1.09 5.64 -12.84
N ARG A 122 0.02 4.87 -12.78
CA ARG A 122 0.81 4.51 -13.98
C ARG A 122 -0.04 3.73 -14.98
N LEU A 123 -0.70 2.65 -14.53
CA LEU A 123 -1.58 1.82 -15.36
C LEU A 123 -2.76 2.61 -15.93
N LYS A 124 -3.25 3.62 -15.20
CA LYS A 124 -4.34 4.48 -15.68
C LYS A 124 -3.90 5.39 -16.83
N GLU A 125 -2.70 5.97 -16.75
CA GLU A 125 -2.16 6.79 -17.84
C GLU A 125 -1.84 5.93 -19.06
N GLU A 126 -1.22 4.76 -18.87
CA GLU A 126 -0.96 3.81 -19.97
C GLU A 126 -2.25 3.38 -20.68
N ASN A 127 -3.31 3.09 -19.92
CA ASN A 127 -4.62 2.78 -20.50
C ASN A 127 -5.20 3.94 -21.32
N LYS A 128 -5.01 5.17 -20.86
CA LYS A 128 -5.48 6.36 -21.58
C LYS A 128 -4.71 6.54 -22.89
N GLU A 129 -3.39 6.38 -22.87
CA GLU A 129 -2.57 6.42 -24.09
C GLU A 129 -2.94 5.32 -25.08
N LEU A 130 -3.11 4.08 -24.59
CA LEU A 130 -3.52 2.96 -25.43
C LEU A 130 -4.89 3.20 -26.07
N LYS A 131 -5.87 3.72 -25.32
CA LYS A 131 -7.18 4.09 -25.86
C LYS A 131 -7.09 5.15 -26.96
N GLN A 132 -6.23 6.16 -26.79
CA GLN A 132 -5.99 7.18 -27.82
C GLN A 132 -5.35 6.59 -29.07
N ARG A 133 -4.35 5.70 -28.92
CA ARG A 133 -3.72 5.00 -30.05
C ARG A 133 -4.71 4.12 -30.80
N ILE A 134 -5.56 3.37 -30.09
CA ILE A 134 -6.62 2.56 -30.70
C ILE A 134 -7.56 3.45 -31.52
N SER A 135 -8.05 4.55 -30.95
CA SER A 135 -8.95 5.47 -31.67
C SER A 135 -8.32 6.06 -32.93
N LYS A 136 -7.03 6.41 -32.87
CA LYS A 136 -6.28 6.91 -34.04
C LYS A 136 -6.15 5.84 -35.13
N ILE A 137 -5.74 4.63 -34.76
CA ILE A 137 -5.61 3.50 -35.69
C ILE A 137 -6.97 3.15 -36.32
N GLU A 138 -8.05 3.19 -35.55
CA GLU A 138 -9.40 2.96 -36.07
C GLU A 138 -9.82 4.05 -37.09
N ALA A 139 -9.47 5.31 -36.85
CA ALA A 139 -9.75 6.40 -37.79
C ALA A 139 -8.94 6.26 -39.09
N GLU A 140 -7.64 5.97 -38.98
CA GLU A 140 -6.76 5.71 -40.13
C GLU A 140 -7.26 4.51 -40.95
N ASN A 141 -7.64 3.40 -40.29
CA ASN A 141 -8.21 2.24 -40.95
C ASN A 141 -9.52 2.56 -41.70
N ARG A 142 -10.40 3.39 -41.12
CA ARG A 142 -11.62 3.83 -41.82
C ARG A 142 -11.29 4.69 -43.06
N ALA A 143 -10.34 5.61 -42.94
CA ALA A 143 -9.91 6.45 -44.05
C ALA A 143 -9.32 5.62 -45.20
N LEU A 144 -8.40 4.71 -44.88
CA LEU A 144 -7.80 3.80 -45.87
C LEU A 144 -8.85 2.91 -46.55
N ARG A 145 -9.83 2.39 -45.79
CA ARG A 145 -10.93 1.61 -46.38
C ARG A 145 -11.77 2.45 -47.35
N SER A 146 -12.03 3.72 -47.05
CA SER A 146 -12.73 4.63 -47.96
C SER A 146 -11.92 4.86 -49.24
N GLU A 147 -10.63 5.15 -49.11
CA GLU A 147 -9.73 5.36 -50.25
C GLU A 147 -9.66 4.10 -51.15
N ILE A 148 -9.55 2.91 -50.55
CA ILE A 148 -9.57 1.64 -51.28
C ILE A 148 -10.88 1.48 -52.06
N ASN A 149 -12.03 1.74 -51.42
CA ASN A 149 -13.34 1.63 -52.07
C ASN A 149 -13.48 2.60 -53.26
N GLU A 150 -13.00 3.84 -53.12
CA GLU A 150 -13.01 4.84 -54.19
C GLU A 150 -12.14 4.43 -55.38
N LYS A 151 -10.93 3.90 -55.10
CA LYS A 151 -10.04 3.38 -56.15
C LYS A 151 -10.65 2.18 -56.86
N MET A 152 -11.27 1.25 -56.13
CA MET A 152 -11.97 0.10 -56.70
C MET A 152 -13.10 0.54 -57.64
N ALA A 153 -13.94 1.48 -57.22
CA ALA A 153 -15.01 2.02 -58.06
C ALA A 153 -14.47 2.73 -59.32
N SER A 154 -13.31 3.40 -59.21
CA SER A 154 -12.63 4.01 -60.37
C SER A 154 -12.14 2.95 -61.37
N ILE A 155 -11.50 1.89 -60.87
CA ILE A 155 -11.02 0.77 -61.69
C ILE A 155 -12.19 0.09 -62.42
N GLU A 156 -13.30 -0.18 -61.73
CA GLU A 156 -14.50 -0.77 -62.34
C GLU A 156 -15.05 0.08 -63.48
N ARG A 157 -15.09 1.42 -63.31
CA ARG A 157 -15.50 2.35 -64.37
C ARG A 157 -14.57 2.29 -65.58
N HIS A 158 -13.25 2.26 -65.36
CA HIS A 158 -12.28 2.15 -66.45
C HIS A 158 -12.40 0.81 -67.20
N LEU A 159 -12.56 -0.31 -66.49
CA LEU A 159 -12.75 -1.62 -67.11
C LEU A 159 -14.00 -1.66 -68.00
N LYS A 160 -15.11 -1.07 -67.53
CA LYS A 160 -16.34 -0.96 -68.30
C LYS A 160 -16.14 -0.13 -69.58
N LEU A 161 -15.38 0.96 -69.51
CA LEU A 161 -15.07 1.81 -70.67
C LEU A 161 -14.22 1.05 -71.70
N ILE A 162 -13.16 0.37 -71.25
CA ILE A 162 -12.28 -0.44 -72.12
C ILE A 162 -13.07 -1.50 -72.87
N ASN A 163 -13.93 -2.26 -72.17
CA ASN A 163 -14.77 -3.29 -72.79
C ASN A 163 -15.74 -2.72 -73.82
N THR A 164 -16.25 -1.50 -73.61
CA THR A 164 -17.16 -0.84 -74.55
C THR A 164 -16.43 -0.40 -75.83
N VAL A 165 -15.18 0.03 -75.71
CA VAL A 165 -14.34 0.46 -76.84
C VAL A 165 -13.84 -0.73 -77.66
N THR A 166 -13.49 -1.85 -77.02
CA THR A 166 -12.99 -3.07 -77.70
C THR A 166 -14.08 -3.93 -78.34
N ALA A 167 -15.36 -3.72 -77.98
CA ALA A 167 -16.50 -4.40 -78.59
C ALA A 167 -17.03 -3.71 -79.87
N ARG A 168 -16.43 -2.59 -80.30
CA ARG A 168 -16.68 -1.92 -81.59
C ARG A 168 -15.56 -2.23 -82.57
#